data_AF-A0A2D5UTE9-F1
#
_entry.id   AF-A0A2D5UTE9-F1
#
_cell.length_a   1.000
_cell.length_b   1.000
_cell.length_c   1.000
_cell.angle_alpha   90.00
_cell.angle_beta   90.00
_cell.angle_gamma   90.00
#
_symmetry.space_group_name_H-M   'P 1'
#
loop_
_entity.id
_entity.type
_entity.pdbx_description
1 polymer ?
#
loop_
_entity_poly.entity_id
_entity_poly.type
_entity_poly.pdbx_seq_one_letter_code
_entity_poly.pdbx_strand_id
1 'polypeptide(L)'
;MSTKKSLPTRGPGLFIRANPDSRYVWVDVAFGEWWDDIVVFDRDTLEIVETLQPGKRSIHPEFTKDAKYVYVSAWNEDKVIVYDANTLEIVTEFEAKTPTGIFSVGIRQEEPGA
;
A
#
# COMPACT_ATOMS: atom_id res chain seq x y z
N MET A 1 11.56 20.07 -13.05
CA MET A 1 11.79 19.00 -12.06
C MET A 1 12.71 17.97 -12.69
N SER A 2 13.79 17.58 -12.01
CA SER A 2 14.66 16.47 -12.43
C SER A 2 14.36 15.23 -11.58
N THR A 3 14.45 14.04 -12.19
CA THR A 3 14.30 12.78 -11.47
C THR A 3 15.46 12.60 -10.49
N LYS A 4 15.16 12.38 -9.21
CA LYS A 4 16.18 12.12 -8.19
C LYS A 4 16.69 10.68 -8.22
N LYS A 5 15.80 9.72 -8.47
CA LYS A 5 16.10 8.30 -8.47
C LYS A 5 15.07 7.54 -9.32
N SER A 6 15.50 6.44 -9.92
CA SER A 6 14.62 5.50 -10.61
C SER A 6 14.98 4.10 -10.11
N LEU A 7 13.98 3.35 -9.68
CA LEU A 7 14.13 1.96 -9.25
C LEU A 7 13.11 1.10 -10.00
N PRO A 8 13.52 -0.09 -10.48
CA PRO A 8 12.57 -1.00 -11.10
C PRO A 8 11.66 -1.61 -10.03
N THR A 9 10.35 -1.51 -10.25
CA THR A 9 9.38 -2.41 -9.61
C THR A 9 9.26 -3.68 -10.45
N ARG A 10 8.73 -4.76 -9.85
CA ARG A 10 8.57 -6.06 -10.54
C ARG A 10 7.43 -6.09 -11.55
N GLY A 11 6.66 -5.01 -11.65
CA GLY A 11 5.62 -4.82 -12.65
C GLY A 11 4.94 -3.45 -12.49
N PRO A 12 4.00 -3.13 -13.40
CA PRO A 12 3.20 -1.90 -13.31
C PRO A 12 2.17 -1.98 -12.17
N GLY A 13 1.96 -0.84 -11.51
CA GLY A 13 0.99 -0.66 -10.42
C GLY A 13 -0.20 0.23 -10.79
N LEU A 14 -1.18 0.30 -9.90
CA LEU A 14 -2.32 1.21 -9.93
C LEU A 14 -2.23 2.29 -8.84
N PHE A 15 -1.73 1.93 -7.64
CA PHE A 15 -1.77 2.80 -6.47
C PHE A 15 -0.39 2.93 -5.81
N ILE A 16 -0.01 4.18 -5.56
CA ILE A 16 1.11 4.58 -4.70
C ILE A 16 0.53 5.34 -3.52
N ARG A 17 0.93 4.98 -2.30
CA ARG A 17 0.36 5.51 -1.07
C ARG A 17 1.47 5.88 -0.09
N ALA A 18 1.35 7.09 0.44
CA ALA A 18 2.26 7.65 1.43
C ALA A 18 1.43 8.36 2.50
N ASN A 19 1.98 8.46 3.71
CA ASN A 19 1.45 9.26 4.79
C ASN A 19 2.61 10.09 5.39
N PRO A 20 2.42 11.40 5.70
CA PRO A 20 3.47 12.23 6.30
C PRO A 20 4.12 11.65 7.57
N ASP A 21 3.35 10.91 8.36
CA ASP A 21 3.78 10.32 9.62
C ASP A 21 4.45 8.93 9.45
N SER A 22 4.46 8.39 8.22
CA SER A 22 5.12 7.12 7.91
C SER A 22 6.51 7.33 7.29
N ARG A 23 7.44 6.43 7.65
CA ARG A 23 8.74 6.29 7.00
C ARG A 23 8.64 5.68 5.60
N TYR A 24 7.57 4.95 5.33
CA TYR A 24 7.46 4.12 4.13
C TYR A 24 6.42 4.61 3.13
N VAL A 25 6.70 4.34 1.86
CA VAL A 25 5.78 4.48 0.73
C VAL A 25 5.42 3.10 0.22
N TRP A 26 4.13 2.83 0.05
CA TRP A 26 3.61 1.52 -0.35
C TRP A 26 3.09 1.61 -1.77
N VAL A 27 3.50 0.66 -2.61
CA VAL A 27 3.19 0.64 -4.05
C VAL A 27 2.71 -0.74 -4.43
N ASP A 28 1.54 -0.85 -5.05
CA ASP A 28 1.11 -2.13 -5.58
C ASP A 28 1.76 -2.46 -6.92
N VAL A 29 1.85 -3.76 -7.20
CA VAL A 29 2.05 -4.29 -8.55
C VAL A 29 0.72 -4.92 -8.94
N ALA A 30 0.01 -4.33 -9.88
CA ALA A 30 -1.37 -4.70 -10.17
C ALA A 30 -1.49 -5.56 -11.45
N PHE A 31 -0.44 -5.61 -12.26
CA PHE A 31 -0.41 -6.40 -13.50
C PHE A 31 0.92 -7.10 -13.70
N GLY A 32 0.90 -8.14 -14.56
CA GLY A 32 2.06 -8.97 -14.84
C GLY A 32 2.14 -10.19 -13.94
N GLU A 33 3.30 -10.84 -13.91
CA GLU A 33 3.56 -12.06 -13.14
C GLU A 33 3.49 -11.83 -11.62
N TRP A 34 3.86 -10.63 -11.17
CA TRP A 34 4.00 -10.26 -9.75
C TRP A 34 2.85 -9.39 -9.25
N TRP A 35 1.66 -9.55 -9.82
CA TRP A 35 0.42 -8.85 -9.44
C TRP A 35 -0.07 -9.09 -7.99
N ASP A 36 0.65 -9.88 -7.21
CA ASP A 36 0.41 -10.17 -5.80
C ASP A 36 1.33 -9.33 -4.88
N ASP A 37 2.28 -8.59 -5.46
CA ASP A 37 3.32 -7.87 -4.73
C ASP A 37 2.85 -6.48 -4.28
N ILE A 38 3.20 -6.12 -3.04
CA ILE A 38 3.22 -4.75 -2.54
C ILE A 38 4.67 -4.37 -2.23
N VAL A 39 5.22 -3.41 -2.97
CA VAL A 39 6.59 -2.93 -2.80
C VAL A 39 6.62 -1.79 -1.79
N VAL A 40 7.50 -1.90 -0.80
CA VAL A 40 7.67 -0.90 0.26
C VAL A 40 8.99 -0.18 0.06
N PHE A 41 8.93 1.15 -0.04
CA PHE A 41 10.09 2.02 -0.18
C PHE A 41 10.33 2.82 1.10
N ASP A 42 11.60 3.01 1.45
CA ASP A 42 12.01 4.01 2.44
C ASP A 42 11.95 5.42 1.81
N ARG A 43 11.24 6.34 2.46
CA ARG A 43 10.98 7.69 1.93
C ARG A 43 12.24 8.54 1.79
N ASP A 44 13.23 8.36 2.66
CA ASP A 44 14.38 9.25 2.75
C ASP A 44 15.51 8.78 1.84
N THR A 45 15.78 7.48 1.83
CA THR A 45 16.80 6.83 0.98
C THR A 45 16.29 6.50 -0.42
N LEU A 46 14.96 6.45 -0.59
CA LEU A 46 14.28 6.03 -1.80
C LEU A 46 14.70 4.61 -2.23
N GLU A 47 15.07 3.73 -1.30
CA GLU A 47 15.37 2.32 -1.56
C GLU A 47 14.14 1.44 -1.33
N ILE A 48 14.07 0.30 -2.04
CA ILE A 48 13.12 -0.77 -1.71
C ILE A 48 13.63 -1.43 -0.42
N VAL A 49 12.79 -1.45 0.61
CA VAL A 49 13.10 -2.12 1.88
C VAL A 49 12.45 -3.47 2.02
N GLU A 50 11.32 -3.69 1.35
CA GLU A 50 10.58 -4.95 1.40
C GLU A 50 9.68 -5.13 0.18
N THR A 51 9.36 -6.37 -0.16
CA THR A 51 8.31 -6.73 -1.11
C THR A 51 7.38 -7.76 -0.47
N LEU A 52 6.19 -7.30 -0.11
CA LEU A 52 5.19 -8.10 0.59
C LEU A 52 4.30 -8.84 -0.41
N GLN A 53 3.78 -10.00 -0.01
CA GLN A 53 2.80 -10.77 -0.79
C GLN A 53 1.56 -11.05 0.08
N PRO A 54 0.66 -10.07 0.26
CA PRO A 54 -0.51 -10.19 1.13
C PRO A 54 -1.52 -11.27 0.70
N GLY A 55 -1.54 -11.57 -0.60
CA GLY A 55 -2.42 -12.56 -1.22
C GLY A 55 -2.60 -12.29 -2.70
N LYS A 56 -3.40 -13.13 -3.38
CA LYS A 56 -3.60 -13.01 -4.82
C LYS A 56 -4.30 -11.71 -5.22
N ARG A 57 -3.71 -11.03 -6.19
CA ARG A 57 -4.13 -9.74 -6.73
C ARG A 57 -4.23 -8.69 -5.62
N SER A 58 -3.09 -8.42 -4.99
CA SER A 58 -2.96 -7.46 -3.89
C SER A 58 -2.91 -6.04 -4.43
N ILE A 59 -3.86 -5.21 -4.02
CA ILE A 59 -3.99 -3.83 -4.53
C ILE A 59 -4.34 -2.84 -3.44
N HIS A 60 -4.11 -1.57 -3.75
CA HIS A 60 -4.62 -0.42 -3.03
C HIS A 60 -4.27 -0.41 -1.53
N PRO A 61 -2.97 -0.35 -1.18
CA PRO A 61 -2.56 -0.07 0.19
C PRO A 61 -3.22 1.22 0.68
N GLU A 62 -3.70 1.26 1.91
CA GLU A 62 -4.38 2.43 2.45
C GLU A 62 -4.01 2.61 3.92
N PHE A 63 -3.45 3.78 4.26
CA PHE A 63 -3.05 4.09 5.62
C PHE A 63 -4.26 4.40 6.53
N THR A 64 -4.11 4.13 7.82
CA THR A 64 -4.92 4.84 8.83
C THR A 64 -4.49 6.30 8.94
N LYS A 65 -5.36 7.15 9.47
CA LYS A 65 -5.07 8.59 9.63
C LYS A 65 -3.76 8.84 10.38
N ASP A 66 -3.52 8.09 11.46
CA ASP A 66 -2.34 8.19 12.32
C ASP A 66 -1.14 7.37 11.81
N ALA A 67 -1.22 6.88 10.57
CA ALA A 67 -0.18 6.11 9.89
C ALA A 67 0.29 4.84 10.61
N LYS A 68 -0.43 4.35 11.62
CA LYS A 68 -0.02 3.14 12.38
C LYS A 68 -0.23 1.86 11.61
N TYR A 69 -1.24 1.82 10.74
CA TYR A 69 -1.57 0.61 10.00
C TYR A 69 -1.76 0.89 8.51
N VAL A 70 -1.51 -0.13 7.69
CA VAL A 70 -1.81 -0.14 6.26
C VAL A 70 -2.73 -1.32 5.95
N TYR A 71 -3.87 -1.03 5.32
CA TYR A 71 -4.81 -2.02 4.86
C TYR A 71 -4.52 -2.34 3.39
N VAL A 72 -4.53 -3.62 3.03
CA VAL A 72 -4.34 -4.07 1.64
C VAL A 72 -5.45 -5.03 1.25
N SER A 73 -6.02 -4.86 0.06
CA SER A 73 -7.01 -5.78 -0.47
C SER A 73 -6.32 -6.94 -1.20
N ALA A 74 -6.52 -8.18 -0.76
CA ALA A 74 -6.22 -9.37 -1.56
C ALA A 74 -7.47 -9.76 -2.33
N TRP A 75 -7.62 -9.19 -3.53
CA TRP A 75 -8.88 -9.20 -4.25
C TRP A 75 -9.38 -10.62 -4.54
N ASN A 76 -8.51 -11.49 -5.06
CA ASN A 76 -8.92 -12.83 -5.47
C ASN A 76 -9.04 -13.83 -4.30
N GLU A 77 -8.73 -13.41 -3.08
CA GLU A 77 -8.82 -14.23 -1.87
C GLU A 77 -9.92 -13.75 -0.90
N ASP A 78 -10.76 -12.81 -1.33
CA ASP A 78 -11.90 -12.32 -0.53
C ASP A 78 -11.49 -11.89 0.90
N LYS A 79 -10.34 -11.24 1.04
CA LYS A 79 -9.85 -10.74 2.34
C LYS A 79 -9.11 -9.42 2.26
N VAL A 80 -9.09 -8.72 3.39
CA VAL A 80 -8.26 -7.54 3.64
C VAL A 80 -7.24 -7.88 4.71
N ILE A 81 -5.99 -7.52 4.46
CA ILE A 81 -4.87 -7.72 5.37
C ILE A 81 -4.49 -6.37 5.96
N VAL A 82 -4.24 -6.34 7.26
CA VAL A 82 -3.79 -5.15 7.98
C VAL A 82 -2.35 -5.36 8.45
N TYR A 83 -1.48 -4.46 8.04
CA TYR A 83 -0.08 -4.43 8.43
C TYR A 83 0.16 -3.35 9.48
N ASP A 84 1.08 -3.60 10.41
CA ASP A 84 1.75 -2.53 11.15
C ASP A 84 2.63 -1.75 10.16
N ALA A 85 2.39 -0.45 10.07
CA ALA A 85 3.03 0.38 9.07
C ALA A 85 4.53 0.60 9.32
N ASN A 86 5.03 0.33 10.54
CA ASN A 86 6.43 0.52 10.91
C ASN A 86 7.21 -0.79 10.87
N THR A 87 6.63 -1.88 11.38
CA THR A 87 7.33 -3.18 11.41
C THR A 87 7.12 -4.00 10.14
N LEU A 88 6.12 -3.63 9.31
CA LEU A 88 5.70 -4.37 8.12
C LEU A 88 5.13 -5.77 8.42
N GLU A 89 4.83 -6.04 9.70
CA GLU A 89 4.25 -7.31 10.13
C GLU A 89 2.72 -7.29 9.99
N ILE A 90 2.14 -8.46 9.74
CA ILE A 90 0.68 -8.62 9.70
C ILE A 90 0.14 -8.51 11.12
N VAL A 91 -0.82 -7.61 11.32
CA VAL A 91 -1.55 -7.42 12.58
C VAL A 91 -2.80 -8.28 12.62
N THR A 92 -3.57 -8.29 11.52
CA THR A 92 -4.79 -9.09 11.39
C THR A 92 -5.20 -9.21 9.92
N GLU A 93 -6.13 -10.10 9.65
CA GLU A 93 -6.90 -10.14 8.40
C GLU A 93 -8.40 -10.26 8.70
N PHE A 94 -9.24 -9.88 7.73
CA PHE A 94 -10.69 -10.09 7.83
C PHE A 94 -11.30 -10.37 6.45
N GLU A 95 -12.37 -11.15 6.44
CA GLU A 95 -13.10 -11.52 5.22
C GLU A 95 -13.85 -10.32 4.63
N ALA A 96 -13.75 -10.17 3.31
CA ALA A 96 -14.51 -9.20 2.54
C ALA A 96 -14.63 -9.70 1.10
N LYS A 97 -15.84 -9.72 0.53
CA LYS A 97 -16.01 -10.23 -0.85
C LYS A 97 -15.46 -9.25 -1.87
N THR A 98 -14.54 -9.72 -2.73
CA THR A 98 -13.91 -8.98 -3.82
C THR A 98 -13.42 -7.58 -3.39
N PRO A 99 -12.57 -7.46 -2.36
CA PRO A 99 -12.14 -6.17 -1.85
C PRO A 99 -11.25 -5.49 -2.88
N THR A 100 -11.42 -4.18 -3.07
CA THR A 100 -10.72 -3.40 -4.09
C THR A 100 -10.33 -2.02 -3.57
N GLY A 101 -11.34 -1.19 -3.34
CA GLY A 101 -11.21 0.17 -2.82
C GLY A 101 -11.22 0.20 -1.29
N ILE A 102 -10.14 0.63 -0.65
CA ILE A 102 -10.14 0.93 0.79
C ILE A 102 -10.01 2.44 0.96
N PHE A 103 -10.93 3.03 1.73
CA PHE A 103 -10.96 4.48 1.89
C PHE A 103 -10.98 4.89 3.36
N SER A 104 -9.85 5.39 3.86
CA SER A 104 -9.76 5.95 5.21
C SER A 104 -10.43 7.32 5.27
N VAL A 105 -11.53 7.43 6.02
CA VAL A 105 -12.28 8.69 6.20
C VAL A 105 -11.36 9.79 6.76
N GLY A 106 -10.49 9.44 7.71
CA GLY A 106 -9.60 10.40 8.35
C GLY A 106 -8.51 10.99 7.44
N ILE A 107 -8.25 10.36 6.29
CA ILE A 107 -7.31 10.85 5.26
C ILE A 107 -8.04 11.58 4.13
N ARG A 108 -9.29 11.20 3.82
CA ARG A 108 -10.06 11.77 2.69
C ARG A 108 -11.08 12.84 3.07
N GLN A 109 -10.91 13.46 4.24
CA GLN A 109 -11.66 14.64 4.58
C GLN A 109 -11.05 15.85 3.87
N GLU A 110 -11.51 16.13 2.66
CA GLU A 110 -11.24 17.37 1.94
C GLU A 110 -12.41 18.33 2.18
N GLU A 111 -12.17 19.50 2.76
CA GLU A 111 -13.18 20.57 2.79
C GLU A 111 -13.07 21.39 1.50
N PRO A 112 -14.14 21.49 0.68
CA PRO A 112 -14.11 22.33 -0.52
C PRO A 112 -13.79 23.79 -0.14
N GLY A 113 -12.63 24.29 -0.56
CA GLY A 113 -12.21 25.67 -0.34
C GLY A 113 -11.14 25.89 0.74
N ALA A 114 -10.54 24.83 1.30
CA ALA A 114 -9.29 24.91 2.05
C ALA A 114 -8.06 25.03 1.14
#